data_AF-A0A947IZ53-F1
#
_entry.id   AF-A0A947IZ53-F1
#
_cell.length_a   1.000
_cell.length_b   1.000
_cell.length_c   1.000
_cell.angle_alpha   90.00
_cell.angle_beta   90.00
_cell.angle_gamma   90.00
#
_symmetry.space_group_name_H-M   'P 1'
#
loop_
_entity.id
_entity.type
_entity.pdbx_description
1 polymer ?
#
loop_
_entity_poly.entity_id
_entity_poly.type
_entity_poly.pdbx_seq_one_letter_code
_entity_poly.pdbx_strand_id
1 'polypeptide(L)'
;MCSRTENPPTVKKHLTLANFKKLLQQIKRVKAIQPKIIVGHNLGEPLLTPKYINMLEHFDNTFKNKTYIFNTNGSPLQRKFTQRFLQLKNNKYQINFSIDAATKKAYQRLHGHTYIKVKQNIIAFLQEFIKSKNKNIRVGLNFIVTPANYPEQKKFITQWKPYLKQNKNIKIRFNPLAWNQLLKNKYDYDIWTRAHPDATIFKFDKRRQKKCHHPWKMLSVRANGDISICCYSPTPHLNIGNFLNRPLMQLLKGQAIVKIKKAFKK
;
A
#
# COMPACT_ATOMS: atom_id res chain seq x y z
N MET A 1 2.32 2.71 -13.55
CA MET A 1 2.98 3.31 -12.37
C MET A 1 2.83 4.82 -12.42
N CYS A 2 2.72 5.50 -11.27
CA CYS A 2 2.87 6.96 -11.24
C CYS A 2 4.21 7.27 -11.89
N SER A 3 4.27 8.03 -12.98
CA SER A 3 5.54 8.46 -13.54
C SER A 3 6.22 9.29 -12.46
N ARG A 4 7.34 8.78 -11.94
CA ARG A 4 8.07 9.41 -10.83
C ARG A 4 9.06 10.45 -11.35
N THR A 5 8.91 10.87 -12.60
CA THR A 5 9.78 11.81 -13.31
C THR A 5 9.74 13.21 -12.72
N GLU A 6 8.68 13.56 -11.98
CA GLU A 6 8.48 14.90 -11.40
C GLU A 6 8.48 14.94 -9.87
N ASN A 7 8.79 13.81 -9.19
CA ASN A 7 8.88 13.85 -7.73
C ASN A 7 10.25 14.40 -7.30
N PRO A 8 10.31 15.41 -6.41
CA PRO A 8 11.57 15.88 -5.86
C PRO A 8 12.36 14.73 -5.21
N PRO A 9 13.69 14.80 -5.21
CA PRO A 9 14.55 13.75 -4.68
C PRO A 9 14.10 13.37 -3.27
N THR A 10 13.69 12.11 -3.14
CA THR A 10 13.26 11.57 -1.85
C THR A 10 14.50 11.16 -1.06
N VAL A 11 14.62 11.63 0.18
CA VAL A 11 15.72 11.24 1.07
C VAL A 11 15.66 9.72 1.27
N LYS A 12 16.71 9.01 0.86
CA LYS A 12 16.86 7.56 1.06
C LYS A 12 17.12 7.28 2.54
N LYS A 13 16.05 7.22 3.33
CA LYS A 13 16.11 6.97 4.78
C LYS A 13 15.08 5.91 5.17
N HIS A 14 15.41 5.14 6.19
CA HIS A 14 14.50 4.21 6.83
C HIS A 14 14.02 4.79 8.16
N LEU A 15 12.74 4.60 8.47
CA LEU A 15 12.27 4.79 9.83
C LEU A 15 12.87 3.67 10.68
N THR A 16 13.56 4.00 11.76
CA THR A 16 14.14 2.97 12.64
C THR A 16 13.05 2.27 13.45
N LEU A 17 13.31 1.04 13.91
CA LEU A 17 12.39 0.34 14.81
C LEU A 17 12.08 1.16 16.07
N ALA A 18 13.08 1.82 16.67
CA ALA A 18 12.90 2.66 17.84
C ALA A 18 11.94 3.85 17.56
N ASN A 19 12.12 4.53 16.43
CA ASN A 19 11.25 5.63 16.04
C ASN A 19 9.83 5.16 15.69
N PHE A 20 9.70 3.97 15.09
CA PHE A 20 8.39 3.36 14.85
C PHE A 20 7.66 3.04 16.17
N LYS A 21 8.36 2.44 17.15
CA LYS A 21 7.80 2.19 18.50
C LYS A 21 7.34 3.50 19.16
N LYS A 22 8.19 4.54 19.13
CA LYS A 22 7.88 5.88 19.64
C LYS A 22 6.63 6.46 18.97
N LEU A 23 6.50 6.31 17.65
CA LEU A 23 5.32 6.76 16.90
C LEU A 23 4.05 6.03 17.35
N LEU A 24 4.07 4.69 17.44
CA LEU A 24 2.90 3.91 17.83
C LEU A 24 2.44 4.22 19.26
N GLN A 25 3.39 4.43 20.18
CA GLN A 25 3.08 4.85 21.56
C GLN A 25 2.38 6.22 21.58
N GLN A 26 2.83 7.17 20.76
CA GLN A 26 2.16 8.47 20.63
C GLN A 26 0.76 8.31 20.04
N ILE A 27 0.58 7.53 18.96
CA ILE A 27 -0.74 7.26 18.37
C ILE A 27 -1.71 6.66 19.41
N LYS A 28 -1.23 5.72 20.23
CA LYS A 28 -2.04 5.09 21.29
C LYS A 28 -2.57 6.12 22.31
N ARG A 29 -1.79 7.15 22.63
CA ARG A 29 -2.15 8.19 23.63
C ARG A 29 -3.05 9.30 23.06
N VAL A 30 -3.02 9.54 21.76
CA VAL A 30 -3.74 10.66 21.16
C VAL A 30 -5.18 10.26 20.84
N LYS A 31 -6.13 10.62 21.71
CA LYS A 31 -7.57 10.36 21.50
C LYS A 31 -8.11 10.98 20.19
N ALA A 32 -7.58 12.14 19.79
CA ALA A 32 -7.96 12.84 18.57
C ALA A 32 -7.65 12.05 17.27
N ILE A 33 -6.75 11.06 17.33
CA ILE A 33 -6.42 10.19 16.20
C ILE A 33 -6.38 8.73 16.65
N GLN A 34 -7.44 8.00 16.37
CA GLN A 34 -7.50 6.56 16.58
C GLN A 34 -7.64 5.86 15.22
N PRO A 35 -6.55 5.75 14.43
CA PRO A 35 -6.64 5.19 13.09
C PRO A 35 -7.17 3.77 13.15
N LYS A 36 -8.14 3.45 12.29
CA LYS A 36 -8.60 2.06 12.07
C LYS A 36 -7.67 1.33 11.08
N ILE A 37 -7.03 2.08 10.20
CA ILE A 37 -6.16 1.59 9.14
C ILE A 37 -4.82 2.32 9.23
N ILE A 38 -3.73 1.56 9.20
CA ILE A 38 -2.37 2.05 9.06
C ILE A 38 -1.83 1.54 7.72
N VAL A 39 -1.24 2.44 6.94
CA VAL A 39 -0.60 2.10 5.67
C VAL A 39 0.91 2.15 5.88
N GLY A 40 1.54 0.98 5.91
CA GLY A 40 2.96 0.77 6.23
C GLY A 40 3.94 1.02 5.09
N HIS A 41 3.55 1.83 4.11
CA HIS A 41 4.42 2.18 2.99
C HIS A 41 4.10 3.59 2.52
N ASN A 42 5.03 4.15 1.74
CA ASN A 42 4.81 5.37 0.98
C ASN A 42 5.42 5.18 -0.41
N LEU A 43 6.43 5.97 -0.78
CA LEU A 43 7.07 5.89 -2.11
C LEU A 43 8.16 4.80 -2.24
N GLY A 44 8.58 4.18 -1.14
CA GLY A 44 9.65 3.17 -1.11
C GLY A 44 9.20 1.71 -1.02
N GLU A 45 10.15 0.79 -0.97
CA GLU A 45 9.93 -0.65 -0.77
C GLU A 45 10.04 -1.01 0.72
N PRO A 46 8.93 -1.30 1.42
CA PRO A 46 8.95 -1.52 2.86
C PRO A 46 9.79 -2.73 3.28
N LEU A 47 9.88 -3.78 2.45
CA LEU A 47 10.67 -4.97 2.79
C LEU A 47 12.19 -4.73 2.78
N LEU A 48 12.66 -3.61 2.22
CA LEU A 48 14.06 -3.17 2.38
C LEU A 48 14.32 -2.43 3.69
N THR A 49 13.28 -2.13 4.48
CA THR A 49 13.45 -1.44 5.77
C THR A 49 14.04 -2.40 6.80
N PRO A 50 15.18 -2.05 7.44
CA PRO A 50 15.76 -2.89 8.48
C PRO A 50 14.76 -3.16 9.61
N LYS A 51 14.65 -4.43 10.01
CA LYS A 51 13.74 -4.90 11.07
C LYS A 51 12.25 -4.60 10.79
N TYR A 52 11.82 -4.51 9.53
CA TYR A 52 10.41 -4.25 9.18
C TYR A 52 9.44 -5.27 9.80
N ILE A 53 9.77 -6.57 9.80
CA ILE A 53 8.95 -7.59 10.48
C ILE A 53 8.82 -7.33 11.99
N ASN A 54 9.88 -6.87 12.67
CA ASN A 54 9.80 -6.51 14.09
C ASN A 54 8.89 -5.29 14.32
N MET A 55 8.76 -4.39 13.34
CA MET A 55 7.78 -3.30 13.40
C MET A 55 6.36 -3.86 13.34
N LEU A 56 6.09 -4.83 12.46
CA LEU A 56 4.78 -5.47 12.36
C LEU A 56 4.43 -6.25 13.62
N GLU A 57 5.36 -7.01 14.19
CA GLU A 57 5.16 -7.71 15.47
C GLU A 57 4.91 -6.73 16.62
N HIS A 58 5.66 -5.63 16.68
CA HIS A 58 5.42 -4.61 17.69
C HIS A 58 4.04 -3.95 17.53
N PHE A 59 3.62 -3.69 16.29
CA PHE A 59 2.27 -3.23 15.99
C PHE A 59 1.23 -4.25 16.46
N ASP A 60 1.42 -5.55 16.18
CA ASP A 60 0.50 -6.61 16.58
C ASP A 60 0.35 -6.71 18.10
N ASN A 61 1.43 -6.48 18.83
CA ASN A 61 1.42 -6.49 20.30
C ASN A 61 0.88 -5.19 20.92
N THR A 62 0.94 -4.08 20.18
CA THR A 62 0.55 -2.75 20.70
C THR A 62 -0.94 -2.48 20.53
N PHE A 63 -1.53 -2.95 19.43
CA PHE A 63 -2.93 -2.68 19.07
C PHE A 63 -3.72 -3.98 18.95
N LYS A 64 -5.05 -3.85 19.08
CA LYS A 64 -6.02 -4.90 18.76
C LYS A 64 -7.06 -4.33 17.81
N ASN A 65 -7.60 -5.17 16.93
CA ASN A 65 -8.71 -4.81 16.03
C ASN A 65 -8.40 -3.62 15.08
N LYS A 66 -7.14 -3.48 14.66
CA LYS A 66 -6.71 -2.53 13.62
C LYS A 66 -6.42 -3.25 12.31
N THR A 67 -6.27 -2.49 11.22
CA THR A 67 -5.81 -3.00 9.91
C THR A 67 -4.46 -2.40 9.55
N TYR A 68 -3.49 -3.23 9.18
CA TYR A 68 -2.21 -2.79 8.65
C TYR A 68 -2.04 -3.21 7.19
N ILE A 69 -1.82 -2.26 6.29
CA ILE A 69 -1.74 -2.48 4.84
C ILE A 69 -0.37 -2.06 4.32
N PHE A 70 0.31 -2.91 3.55
CA PHE A 70 1.52 -2.50 2.85
C PHE A 70 1.61 -3.08 1.45
N ASN A 71 2.25 -2.33 0.56
CA ASN A 71 2.52 -2.74 -0.81
C ASN A 71 4.01 -3.06 -0.93
N THR A 72 4.35 -4.12 -1.66
CA THR A 72 5.72 -4.54 -1.94
C THR A 72 5.82 -5.04 -3.37
N ASN A 73 6.97 -4.86 -4.01
CA ASN A 73 7.27 -5.50 -5.29
C ASN A 73 7.64 -6.99 -5.13
N GLY A 74 7.82 -7.48 -3.90
CA GLY A 74 8.15 -8.87 -3.58
C GLY A 74 9.59 -9.29 -3.88
N SER A 75 10.44 -8.42 -4.45
CA SER A 75 11.82 -8.75 -4.81
C SER A 75 12.74 -9.05 -3.61
N PRO A 76 12.60 -8.38 -2.44
CA PRO A 76 13.39 -8.68 -1.25
C PRO A 76 12.64 -9.59 -0.27
N LEU A 77 11.54 -10.20 -0.69
CA LEU A 77 10.78 -11.11 0.16
C LEU A 77 11.62 -12.35 0.50
N GLN A 78 11.71 -12.65 1.80
CA GLN A 78 12.48 -13.76 2.34
C GLN A 78 11.57 -14.72 3.10
N ARG A 79 11.92 -16.01 3.12
CA ARG A 79 11.21 -17.04 3.87
C ARG A 79 11.06 -16.70 5.36
N LYS A 80 12.11 -16.18 5.99
CA LYS A 80 12.08 -15.74 7.41
C LYS A 80 11.06 -14.62 7.66
N PHE A 81 10.88 -13.70 6.71
CA PHE A 81 9.84 -12.69 6.80
C PHE A 81 8.46 -13.34 6.73
N THR A 82 8.23 -14.21 5.74
CA THR A 82 6.96 -14.92 5.54
C THR A 82 6.55 -15.69 6.80
N GLN A 83 7.43 -16.54 7.31
CA GLN A 83 7.14 -17.39 8.48
C GLN A 83 6.69 -16.58 9.68
N ARG A 84 7.35 -15.46 9.96
CA ARG A 84 7.03 -14.56 11.09
C ARG A 84 5.78 -13.73 10.82
N PHE A 85 5.61 -13.20 9.60
CA PHE A 85 4.44 -12.42 9.22
C PHE A 85 3.15 -13.25 9.33
N LEU A 86 3.21 -14.53 8.98
CA LEU A 86 2.06 -15.44 9.08
C LEU A 86 1.66 -15.77 10.52
N GLN A 87 2.49 -15.48 11.52
CA GLN A 87 2.14 -15.66 12.95
C GLN A 87 1.33 -14.49 13.53
N LEU A 88 1.24 -13.35 12.83
CA LEU A 88 0.54 -12.17 13.33
C LEU A 88 -0.97 -12.43 13.40
N LYS A 89 -1.59 -12.10 14.54
CA LYS A 89 -2.97 -12.54 14.83
C LYS A 89 -3.86 -11.56 15.57
N ASN A 90 -3.32 -10.53 16.21
CA ASN A 90 -4.13 -9.58 17.01
C ASN A 90 -4.83 -8.51 16.15
N ASN A 91 -4.37 -8.34 14.90
CA ASN A 91 -4.87 -7.35 13.95
C ASN A 91 -5.13 -7.98 12.58
N LYS A 92 -5.78 -7.20 11.70
CA LYS A 92 -5.92 -7.57 10.29
C LYS A 92 -4.74 -7.04 9.49
N TYR A 93 -4.27 -7.82 8.53
CA TYR A 93 -3.13 -7.46 7.70
C TYR A 93 -3.48 -7.59 6.23
N GLN A 94 -2.92 -6.71 5.41
CA GLN A 94 -3.02 -6.82 3.98
C GLN A 94 -1.66 -6.55 3.34
N ILE A 95 -1.09 -7.58 2.72
CA ILE A 95 0.09 -7.47 1.87
C ILE A 95 -0.39 -7.41 0.42
N ASN A 96 0.07 -6.41 -0.33
CA ASN A 96 -0.22 -6.32 -1.76
C ASN A 96 1.07 -6.39 -2.56
N PHE A 97 1.15 -7.36 -3.48
CA PHE A 97 2.25 -7.51 -4.40
C PHE A 97 2.00 -6.70 -5.67
N SER A 98 2.86 -5.73 -5.97
CA SER A 98 2.85 -4.98 -7.21
C SER A 98 3.62 -5.76 -8.29
N ILE A 99 2.89 -6.38 -9.23
CA ILE A 99 3.47 -7.28 -10.24
C ILE A 99 3.37 -6.70 -11.65
N ASP A 100 2.21 -6.11 -11.99
CA ASP A 100 1.89 -5.41 -13.25
C ASP A 100 2.22 -6.16 -14.57
N ALA A 101 2.53 -7.47 -14.53
CA ALA A 101 2.86 -8.28 -15.71
C ALA A 101 2.67 -9.79 -15.50
N ALA A 102 2.36 -10.53 -16.57
CA ALA A 102 2.28 -12.00 -16.60
C ALA A 102 3.42 -12.66 -17.42
N THR A 103 4.31 -11.86 -18.02
CA THR A 103 5.48 -12.34 -18.76
C THR A 103 6.75 -11.60 -18.35
N LYS A 104 7.90 -12.26 -18.54
CA LYS A 104 9.24 -11.66 -18.35
C LYS A 104 9.40 -10.40 -19.21
N LYS A 105 8.97 -10.46 -20.48
CA LYS A 105 9.05 -9.34 -21.43
C LYS A 105 8.24 -8.13 -20.96
N ALA A 106 6.98 -8.33 -20.55
CA ALA A 106 6.14 -7.24 -20.04
C ALA A 106 6.69 -6.66 -18.73
N TYR A 107 7.14 -7.53 -17.82
CA TYR A 107 7.73 -7.09 -16.56
C TYR A 107 9.02 -6.29 -16.77
N GLN A 108 9.89 -6.71 -17.70
CA GLN A 108 11.12 -6.00 -18.05
C GLN A 108 10.88 -4.57 -18.50
N ARG A 109 9.86 -4.36 -19.36
CA ARG A 109 9.49 -3.01 -19.81
C ARG A 109 9.03 -2.10 -18.68
N LEU A 110 8.48 -2.66 -17.60
CA LEU A 110 7.82 -1.92 -16.53
C LEU A 110 8.68 -1.77 -15.27
N HIS A 111 9.41 -2.82 -14.91
CA HIS A 111 10.06 -2.97 -13.60
C HIS A 111 11.51 -3.47 -13.68
N GLY A 112 12.03 -3.80 -14.87
CA GLY A 112 13.38 -4.34 -15.06
C GLY A 112 13.48 -5.88 -14.97
N HIS A 113 14.66 -6.42 -14.69
CA HIS A 113 14.98 -7.81 -15.05
C HIS A 113 14.65 -8.90 -14.01
N THR A 114 13.98 -8.56 -12.90
CA THR A 114 13.81 -9.45 -11.74
C THR A 114 12.54 -10.33 -11.74
N TYR A 115 11.86 -10.47 -12.89
CA TYR A 115 10.54 -11.12 -12.95
C TYR A 115 10.51 -12.53 -12.36
N ILE A 116 11.47 -13.38 -12.73
CA ILE A 116 11.51 -14.79 -12.31
C ILE A 116 11.64 -14.89 -10.79
N LYS A 117 12.58 -14.14 -10.20
CA LYS A 117 12.79 -14.05 -8.75
C LYS A 117 11.53 -13.57 -8.03
N VAL A 118 10.91 -12.49 -8.51
CA VAL A 118 9.68 -11.94 -7.91
C VAL A 118 8.54 -12.96 -7.96
N LYS A 119 8.33 -13.62 -9.11
CA LYS A 119 7.30 -14.64 -9.26
C LYS A 119 7.54 -15.82 -8.32
N GLN A 120 8.77 -16.33 -8.23
CA GLN A 120 9.14 -17.42 -7.31
C GLN A 120 8.92 -17.04 -5.84
N ASN A 121 9.35 -15.84 -5.44
CA ASN A 121 9.14 -15.32 -4.08
C ASN A 121 7.64 -15.27 -3.72
N ILE A 122 6.81 -14.74 -4.62
CA ILE A 122 5.37 -14.63 -4.39
C ILE A 122 4.73 -16.02 -4.32
N ILE A 123 5.11 -16.95 -5.21
CA ILE A 123 4.61 -18.33 -5.17
C ILE A 123 4.93 -19.01 -3.84
N ALA A 124 6.20 -18.91 -3.39
CA ALA A 124 6.62 -19.49 -2.11
C ALA A 124 5.82 -18.88 -0.93
N PHE A 125 5.61 -17.56 -0.93
CA PHE A 125 4.77 -16.90 0.05
C PHE A 125 3.32 -17.40 0.03
N LEU A 126 2.71 -17.50 -1.16
CA LEU A 126 1.32 -17.95 -1.30
C LEU A 126 1.15 -19.40 -0.80
N GLN A 127 2.11 -20.28 -1.09
CA GLN A 127 2.11 -21.66 -0.61
C GLN A 127 2.15 -21.73 0.92
N GLU A 128 3.03 -20.98 1.57
CA GLU A 128 3.08 -20.90 3.04
C GLU A 128 1.81 -20.26 3.62
N PHE A 129 1.31 -19.19 2.99
CA PHE A 129 0.08 -18.52 3.42
C PHE A 129 -1.14 -19.45 3.37
N ILE A 130 -1.32 -20.20 2.28
CA ILE A 130 -2.40 -21.18 2.14
C ILE A 130 -2.30 -22.24 3.25
N LYS A 131 -1.11 -22.78 3.50
CA LYS A 131 -0.88 -23.75 4.59
C LYS A 131 -1.17 -23.19 5.98
N SER A 132 -0.85 -21.91 6.23
CA SER A 132 -1.04 -21.28 7.54
C SER A 132 -2.51 -21.14 7.97
N LYS A 133 -3.45 -21.16 7.01
CA LYS A 133 -4.89 -20.90 7.23
C LYS A 133 -5.18 -19.59 8.00
N ASN A 134 -4.25 -18.63 8.05
CA ASN A 134 -4.40 -17.41 8.83
C ASN A 134 -5.47 -16.49 8.19
N LYS A 135 -6.64 -16.41 8.82
CA LYS A 135 -7.80 -15.63 8.34
C LYS A 135 -7.66 -14.11 8.54
N ASN A 136 -6.66 -13.67 9.31
CA ASN A 136 -6.41 -12.24 9.56
C ASN A 136 -5.66 -11.56 8.43
N ILE A 137 -5.04 -12.34 7.53
CA ILE A 137 -4.22 -11.83 6.44
C ILE A 137 -5.02 -11.88 5.14
N ARG A 138 -4.95 -10.79 4.38
CA ARG A 138 -5.42 -10.68 2.99
C ARG A 138 -4.24 -10.45 2.08
N VAL A 139 -4.29 -11.03 0.89
CA VAL A 139 -3.22 -10.91 -0.12
C VAL A 139 -3.80 -10.29 -1.37
N GLY A 140 -3.23 -9.16 -1.79
CA GLY A 140 -3.51 -8.54 -3.08
C GLY A 140 -2.44 -8.90 -4.10
N LEU A 141 -2.84 -9.37 -5.28
CA LEU A 141 -1.99 -9.43 -6.47
C LEU A 141 -2.39 -8.25 -7.34
N ASN A 142 -1.63 -7.17 -7.22
CA ASN A 142 -1.95 -5.90 -7.88
C ASN A 142 -1.36 -5.87 -9.28
N PHE A 143 -2.19 -5.44 -10.21
CA PHE A 143 -1.85 -5.21 -11.61
C PHE A 143 -2.33 -3.81 -11.99
N ILE A 144 -1.40 -2.91 -12.20
CA ILE A 144 -1.70 -1.60 -12.75
C ILE A 144 -1.90 -1.74 -14.26
N VAL A 145 -3.09 -1.43 -14.74
CA VAL A 145 -3.40 -1.49 -16.17
C VAL A 145 -2.90 -0.24 -16.88
N THR A 146 -2.09 -0.46 -17.91
CA THR A 146 -1.51 0.53 -18.82
C THR A 146 -1.62 0.00 -20.25
N PRO A 147 -1.51 0.85 -21.29
CA PRO A 147 -1.49 0.37 -22.68
C PRO A 147 -0.41 -0.70 -22.91
N ALA A 148 0.75 -0.56 -22.28
CA ALA A 148 1.88 -1.47 -22.44
C ALA A 148 1.65 -2.90 -21.90
N ASN A 149 0.71 -3.10 -20.98
CA ASN A 149 0.43 -4.41 -20.36
C ASN A 149 -1.04 -4.83 -20.43
N TYR A 150 -1.92 -4.05 -21.05
CA TYR A 150 -3.34 -4.36 -21.18
C TYR A 150 -3.61 -5.78 -21.73
N PRO A 151 -2.89 -6.30 -22.75
CA PRO A 151 -3.11 -7.66 -23.25
C PRO A 151 -2.75 -8.78 -22.27
N GLU A 152 -1.98 -8.49 -21.21
CA GLU A 152 -1.48 -9.49 -20.26
C GLU A 152 -2.53 -9.92 -19.22
N GLN A 153 -3.67 -9.23 -19.12
CA GLN A 153 -4.64 -9.41 -18.03
C GLN A 153 -5.19 -10.84 -17.95
N LYS A 154 -5.60 -11.43 -19.09
CA LYS A 154 -6.10 -12.81 -19.15
C LYS A 154 -5.04 -13.80 -18.69
N LYS A 155 -3.80 -13.64 -19.17
CA LYS A 155 -2.66 -14.48 -18.77
C LYS A 155 -2.32 -14.32 -17.30
N PHE A 156 -2.40 -13.10 -16.76
CA PHE A 156 -2.19 -12.81 -15.35
C PHE A 156 -3.21 -13.56 -14.49
N ILE A 157 -4.50 -13.50 -14.84
CA ILE A 157 -5.55 -14.23 -14.13
C ILE A 157 -5.30 -15.73 -14.17
N THR A 158 -5.06 -16.30 -15.36
CA THR A 158 -4.78 -17.74 -15.52
C THR A 158 -3.60 -18.17 -14.67
N GLN A 159 -2.51 -17.39 -14.63
CA GLN A 159 -1.32 -17.68 -13.85
C GLN A 159 -1.59 -17.82 -12.35
N TRP A 160 -2.46 -16.99 -11.79
CA TRP A 160 -2.68 -16.93 -10.33
C TRP A 160 -3.96 -17.65 -9.88
N LYS A 161 -4.86 -18.02 -10.80
CA LYS A 161 -6.13 -18.74 -10.54
C LYS A 161 -5.99 -19.95 -9.61
N PRO A 162 -4.94 -20.81 -9.73
CA PRO A 162 -4.78 -21.96 -8.82
C PRO A 162 -4.70 -21.56 -7.33
N TYR A 163 -4.10 -20.40 -7.01
CA TYR A 163 -3.98 -19.93 -5.63
C TYR A 163 -5.26 -19.27 -5.13
N LEU A 164 -5.97 -18.52 -5.99
CA LEU A 164 -7.26 -17.90 -5.65
C LEU A 164 -8.30 -18.93 -5.22
N LYS A 165 -8.35 -20.07 -5.93
CA LYS A 165 -9.25 -21.18 -5.62
C LYS A 165 -8.98 -21.83 -4.27
N GLN A 166 -7.71 -21.88 -3.86
CA GLN A 166 -7.29 -22.50 -2.59
C GLN A 166 -7.53 -21.60 -1.38
N ASN A 167 -7.54 -20.27 -1.54
CA ASN A 167 -7.77 -19.36 -0.42
C ASN A 167 -8.45 -18.05 -0.87
N LYS A 168 -9.69 -17.86 -0.40
CA LYS A 168 -10.54 -16.69 -0.70
C LYS A 168 -9.96 -15.34 -0.25
N ASN A 169 -8.96 -15.33 0.64
CA ASN A 169 -8.28 -14.11 1.09
C ASN A 169 -7.22 -13.62 0.09
N ILE A 170 -6.93 -14.38 -0.97
CA ILE A 170 -6.09 -13.96 -2.09
C ILE A 170 -6.99 -13.36 -3.17
N LYS A 171 -6.68 -12.14 -3.63
CA LYS A 171 -7.46 -11.43 -4.65
C LYS A 171 -6.55 -10.76 -5.67
N ILE A 172 -6.94 -10.84 -6.95
CA ILE A 172 -6.35 -10.01 -8.01
C ILE A 172 -7.04 -8.64 -8.04
N ARG A 173 -6.25 -7.58 -8.17
CA ARG A 173 -6.75 -6.20 -8.29
C ARG A 173 -6.17 -5.53 -9.51
N PHE A 174 -7.05 -5.07 -10.38
CA PHE A 174 -6.67 -4.26 -11.53
C PHE A 174 -6.88 -2.78 -11.20
N ASN A 175 -5.80 -2.01 -11.26
CA ASN A 175 -5.79 -0.58 -10.99
C ASN A 175 -5.43 0.17 -12.27
N PRO A 176 -6.41 0.73 -12.97
CA PRO A 176 -6.14 1.42 -14.22
C PRO A 176 -5.48 2.77 -13.97
N LEU A 177 -4.29 3.00 -14.53
CA LEU A 177 -3.59 4.28 -14.37
C LEU A 177 -3.90 5.31 -15.46
N ALA A 178 -4.43 4.85 -16.60
CA ALA A 178 -4.85 5.71 -17.71
C ALA A 178 -6.26 5.32 -18.15
N TRP A 179 -7.23 5.36 -17.22
CA TRP A 179 -8.58 4.85 -17.48
C TRP A 179 -9.28 5.57 -18.65
N ASN A 180 -9.08 6.89 -18.75
CA ASN A 180 -9.60 7.70 -19.86
C ASN A 180 -8.98 7.33 -21.23
N GLN A 181 -7.79 6.70 -21.26
CA GLN A 181 -7.14 6.30 -22.51
C GLN A 181 -7.45 4.84 -22.89
N LEU A 182 -7.84 4.00 -21.93
CA LEU A 182 -8.00 2.54 -22.12
C LEU A 182 -9.43 2.08 -22.32
N LEU A 183 -10.42 2.78 -21.73
CA LEU A 183 -11.84 2.46 -21.84
C LEU A 183 -12.55 3.80 -22.02
N LYS A 184 -13.00 4.09 -23.24
CA LYS A 184 -13.53 5.41 -23.58
C LYS A 184 -14.84 5.66 -22.81
N ASN A 185 -15.66 4.61 -22.58
CA ASN A 185 -17.03 4.73 -22.07
C ASN A 185 -17.39 3.68 -20.98
N LYS A 186 -18.50 3.91 -20.25
CA LYS A 186 -19.06 2.99 -19.22
C LYS A 186 -19.35 1.58 -19.73
N TYR A 187 -19.65 1.43 -21.03
CA TYR A 187 -19.95 0.14 -21.65
C TYR A 187 -18.75 -0.82 -21.62
N ASP A 188 -17.55 -0.32 -21.90
CA ASP A 188 -16.32 -1.12 -21.89
C ASP A 188 -16.00 -1.66 -20.48
N TYR A 189 -16.41 -0.93 -19.44
CA TYR A 189 -16.26 -1.32 -18.04
C TYR A 189 -17.13 -2.54 -17.68
N ASP A 190 -18.40 -2.51 -18.05
CA ASP A 190 -19.34 -3.59 -17.74
C ASP A 190 -18.99 -4.86 -18.53
N ILE A 191 -18.53 -4.71 -19.78
CA ILE A 191 -17.99 -5.82 -20.58
C ILE A 191 -16.77 -6.44 -19.89
N TRP A 192 -15.77 -5.63 -19.52
CA TRP A 192 -14.56 -6.15 -18.91
C TRP A 192 -14.86 -6.84 -17.57
N THR A 193 -15.74 -6.25 -16.75
CA THR A 193 -16.09 -6.81 -15.43
C THR A 193 -16.82 -8.15 -15.57
N ARG A 194 -17.73 -8.27 -16.53
CA ARG A 194 -18.38 -9.55 -16.87
C ARG A 194 -17.38 -10.59 -17.38
N ALA A 195 -16.40 -10.17 -18.17
CA ALA A 195 -15.36 -11.06 -18.68
C ALA A 195 -14.36 -11.54 -17.60
N HIS A 196 -14.29 -10.85 -16.45
CA HIS A 196 -13.31 -11.14 -15.39
C HIS A 196 -13.93 -11.12 -13.98
N PRO A 197 -14.85 -12.05 -13.65
CA PRO A 197 -15.56 -12.04 -12.36
C PRO A 197 -14.63 -12.31 -11.16
N ASP A 198 -13.50 -12.98 -11.39
CA ASP A 198 -12.47 -13.25 -10.37
C ASP A 198 -11.61 -12.01 -10.04
N ALA A 199 -11.82 -10.91 -10.76
CA ALA A 199 -11.02 -9.71 -10.66
C ALA A 199 -11.80 -8.54 -10.06
N THR A 200 -11.12 -7.73 -9.25
CA THR A 200 -11.70 -6.48 -8.74
C THR A 200 -11.06 -5.29 -9.43
N ILE A 201 -11.89 -4.37 -9.94
CA ILE A 201 -11.45 -3.07 -10.44
C ILE A 201 -11.70 -2.01 -9.38
N PHE A 202 -10.73 -1.12 -9.20
CA PHE A 202 -10.94 0.13 -8.48
C PHE A 202 -11.68 1.13 -9.37
N LYS A 203 -12.95 1.42 -9.06
CA LYS A 203 -13.75 2.44 -9.76
C LYS A 203 -13.35 3.84 -9.28
N PHE A 204 -12.88 4.71 -10.19
CA PHE A 204 -12.73 6.13 -9.91
C PHE A 204 -14.04 6.85 -10.21
N ASP A 205 -14.79 7.23 -9.18
CA ASP A 205 -16.05 7.98 -9.33
C ASP A 205 -15.74 9.48 -9.46
N LYS A 206 -15.77 9.99 -10.71
CA LYS A 206 -15.59 11.42 -11.00
C LYS A 206 -16.64 12.32 -10.31
N ARG A 207 -17.82 11.79 -9.95
CA ARG A 207 -18.88 12.57 -9.28
C ARG A 207 -18.65 12.75 -7.78
N ARG A 208 -17.67 12.04 -7.19
CA ARG A 208 -17.45 11.97 -5.74
C ARG A 208 -16.41 12.94 -5.16
N GLN A 209 -15.78 13.81 -5.94
CA GLN A 209 -14.82 14.76 -5.38
C GLN A 209 -14.99 16.17 -5.93
N LYS A 210 -15.71 17.02 -5.19
CA LYS A 210 -15.58 18.47 -5.31
C LYS A 210 -14.51 19.04 -4.35
N LYS A 211 -14.14 18.35 -3.26
CA LYS A 211 -13.10 18.77 -2.29
C LYS A 211 -12.32 17.58 -1.70
N CYS A 212 -11.00 17.70 -1.54
CA CYS A 212 -10.15 16.67 -0.94
C CYS A 212 -10.34 16.60 0.59
N HIS A 213 -10.65 15.42 1.13
CA HIS A 213 -10.86 15.23 2.58
C HIS A 213 -9.60 14.78 3.35
N HIS A 214 -8.46 14.58 2.68
CA HIS A 214 -7.22 14.14 3.33
C HIS A 214 -6.78 14.99 4.53
N PRO A 215 -6.89 16.34 4.51
CA PRO A 215 -6.53 17.19 5.67
C PRO A 215 -7.22 16.83 6.99
N TRP A 216 -8.39 16.18 6.94
CA TRP A 216 -9.17 15.81 8.11
C TRP A 216 -9.13 14.32 8.45
N LYS A 217 -8.77 13.46 7.49
CA LYS A 217 -8.91 12.01 7.62
C LYS A 217 -7.58 11.25 7.54
N MET A 218 -6.50 11.89 7.12
CA MET A 218 -5.23 11.24 6.83
C MET A 218 -4.05 11.98 7.45
N LEU A 219 -3.09 11.19 7.91
CA LEU A 219 -1.80 11.66 8.38
C LEU A 219 -0.73 10.71 7.83
N SER A 220 0.25 11.27 7.13
CA SER A 220 1.38 10.56 6.54
C SER A 220 2.62 10.87 7.35
N VAL A 221 3.38 9.84 7.70
CA VAL A 221 4.65 9.98 8.42
C VAL A 221 5.78 9.52 7.50
N ARG A 222 6.78 10.38 7.32
CA ARG A 222 7.98 10.11 6.52
C ARG A 222 9.05 9.42 7.36
N ALA A 223 10.00 8.79 6.68
CA ALA A 223 11.09 8.06 7.34
C ALA A 223 11.99 8.93 8.22
N ASN A 224 12.09 10.23 7.93
CA ASN A 224 12.81 11.22 8.74
C ASN A 224 12.01 11.75 9.95
N GLY A 225 10.74 11.35 10.10
CA GLY A 225 9.86 11.80 11.18
C GLY A 225 8.90 12.91 10.82
N ASP A 226 9.00 13.48 9.61
CA ASP A 226 8.09 14.53 9.18
C ASP A 226 6.67 14.02 9.02
N ILE A 227 5.72 14.84 9.42
CA ILE A 227 4.30 14.56 9.32
C ILE A 227 3.69 15.47 8.26
N SER A 228 2.98 14.86 7.31
CA SER A 228 2.19 15.57 6.32
C SER A 228 0.74 15.12 6.32
N ILE A 229 -0.16 15.97 5.85
CA ILE A 229 -1.59 15.66 5.72
C ILE A 229 -1.96 15.04 4.35
N CYS A 230 -0.98 14.74 3.50
CA CYS A 230 -1.17 14.08 2.22
C CYS A 230 -0.07 13.06 1.96
N CYS A 231 -0.42 11.88 1.45
CA CYS A 231 0.54 10.87 1.02
C CYS A 231 1.15 11.15 -0.36
N TYR A 232 0.41 11.86 -1.22
CA TYR A 232 0.74 12.02 -2.65
C TYR A 232 1.80 13.10 -2.90
N SER A 233 1.89 14.10 -2.02
CA SER A 233 2.69 15.29 -2.31
C SER A 233 3.86 15.40 -1.33
N PRO A 234 5.12 15.37 -1.81
CA PRO A 234 6.28 15.88 -1.08
C PRO A 234 6.29 17.41 -0.99
N THR A 235 5.13 18.03 -0.80
CA THR A 235 5.03 19.47 -0.60
C THR A 235 5.42 19.82 0.83
N PRO A 236 6.45 20.66 1.01
CA PRO A 236 6.76 21.25 2.31
C PRO A 236 5.55 21.98 2.91
N HIS A 237 4.69 22.54 2.05
CA HIS A 237 3.48 23.28 2.44
C HIS A 237 2.41 22.46 3.17
N LEU A 238 2.46 21.12 3.08
CA LEU A 238 1.55 20.23 3.78
C LEU A 238 2.19 19.56 5.01
N ASN A 239 3.42 19.94 5.36
CA ASN A 239 4.13 19.46 6.54
C ASN A 239 3.63 20.20 7.79
N ILE A 240 3.29 19.44 8.85
CA ILE A 240 2.82 19.99 10.14
C ILE A 240 3.88 19.89 11.25
N GLY A 241 5.05 19.35 10.95
CA GLY A 241 6.21 19.22 11.83
C GLY A 241 6.73 17.78 11.92
N ASN A 242 7.65 17.54 12.85
CA ASN A 242 8.34 16.25 13.00
C ASN A 242 8.03 15.60 14.36
N PHE A 243 7.57 14.35 14.36
CA PHE A 243 7.14 13.64 15.58
C PHE A 243 8.29 13.25 16.51
N LEU A 244 9.53 13.29 16.01
CA LEU A 244 10.72 13.03 16.80
C LEU A 244 11.05 14.20 17.72
N ASN A 245 10.77 15.42 17.25
CA ASN A 245 11.10 16.67 17.92
C ASN A 245 9.96 17.16 18.83
N ARG A 246 8.70 16.96 18.44
CA ARG A 246 7.52 17.40 19.21
C ARG A 246 6.47 16.30 19.33
N PRO A 247 5.76 16.21 20.47
CA PRO A 247 4.64 15.28 20.63
C PRO A 247 3.58 15.44 19.55
N LEU A 248 3.08 14.32 19.02
CA LEU A 248 2.09 14.24 17.96
C LEU A 248 0.81 15.04 18.30
N MET A 249 0.38 15.05 19.56
CA MET A 249 -0.76 15.86 20.02
C MET A 249 -0.54 17.36 19.78
N GLN A 250 0.68 17.87 20.03
CA GLN A 250 0.99 19.28 19.83
C GLN A 250 1.01 19.63 18.35
N LEU A 251 1.56 18.75 17.51
CA LEU A 251 1.55 18.94 16.05
C LEU A 251 0.12 18.99 15.49
N LEU A 252 -0.77 18.15 16.01
CA LEU A 252 -2.19 18.08 15.61
C LEU A 252 -3.04 19.25 16.12
N LYS A 253 -2.56 20.00 17.12
CA LYS A 253 -3.19 21.24 17.61
C LYS A 253 -2.46 22.50 17.13
N GLY A 254 -1.37 22.34 16.38
CA GLY A 254 -0.52 23.45 15.96
C GLY A 254 -1.15 24.33 14.88
N GLN A 255 -0.63 25.54 14.72
CA GLN A 255 -1.13 26.48 13.70
C GLN A 255 -0.97 25.96 12.27
N ALA A 256 0.05 25.13 11.99
CA ALA A 256 0.28 24.57 10.66
C ALA A 256 -0.93 23.77 10.13
N ILE A 257 -1.47 22.84 10.94
CA ILE A 257 -2.64 22.05 10.51
C ILE A 257 -3.91 22.92 10.38
N VAL A 258 -4.04 23.97 11.20
CA VAL A 258 -5.16 24.93 11.11
C VAL A 258 -5.10 25.72 9.81
N LYS A 259 -3.93 26.28 9.46
CA LYS A 259 -3.69 27.00 8.21
C LYS A 259 -4.01 26.12 7.00
N ILE A 260 -3.49 24.89 7.00
CA ILE A 260 -3.74 23.94 5.91
C ILE A 260 -5.23 23.61 5.80
N LYS A 261 -5.91 23.25 6.90
CA LYS A 261 -7.35 22.96 6.89
C LYS A 261 -8.19 24.15 6.41
N LYS A 262 -7.81 25.40 6.75
CA LYS A 262 -8.47 26.61 6.26
C LYS A 262 -8.32 26.78 4.75
N ALA A 263 -7.13 26.49 4.21
CA ALA A 263 -6.88 26.56 2.77
C ALA A 263 -7.74 25.56 1.96
N PHE A 264 -7.97 24.36 2.49
CA PHE A 264 -8.83 23.34 1.85
C PHE A 264 -10.34 23.57 2.03
N LYS A 265 -10.76 24.51 2.89
CA LYS A 265 -12.19 24.86 3.06
C LYS A 265 -12.69 25.84 2.01
N LYS A 266 -11.80 26.73 1.51
CA LYS A 266 -12.08 27.59 0.36
C LYS A 266 -12.41 26.70 -0.84
#